data_AF-A0A1G8SWL9-F1
#
_entry.id   AF-A0A1G8SWL9-F1
#
_cell.length_a   1.000
_cell.length_b   1.000
_cell.length_c   1.000
_cell.angle_alpha   90.00
_cell.angle_beta   90.00
_cell.angle_gamma   90.00
#
_symmetry.space_group_name_H-M   'P 1'
#
loop_
_entity.id
_entity.type
_entity.pdbx_description
1 polymer ?
#
loop_
_entity_poly.entity_id
_entity_poly.type
_entity_poly.pdbx_seq_one_letter_code
_entity_poly.pdbx_strand_id
1 'polypeptide(L)'
;MLNQGSQLKQGSAIDRYFKISERGSNYSREIRGGFATFFAMSYIVVLNPLILSGTDSSGNSLGFTAVAATTAFVAGILTILMGAWAKHPFAVATGLGVNAFVAVTVASHPGLTWPDMMGLVVLSGLTMLILVLTGFRTAVFKAVPESLKTAIVVGIGLFIALIGLVNAGFVRRIPDAAGTTVPLGLGVDGKLLGWPTLVFVVGLILTIALVVRKVRGAILIGIVASTALAAILEFTLHIGPSFDGKNVNPRGWSLVAPKFSEWGAPTCP
;
A
#
# COMPACT_ATOMS: atom_id res chain seq x y z
N MET A 1 44.84 -6.95 40.36
CA MET A 1 43.53 -7.39 40.91
C MET A 1 42.54 -6.28 40.64
N LEU A 2 41.53 -6.32 39.76
CA LEU A 2 40.91 -7.34 38.94
C LEU A 2 40.56 -6.70 37.59
N ASN A 3 40.94 -7.38 36.52
CA ASN A 3 40.48 -7.18 35.16
C ASN A 3 38.96 -7.39 35.12
N GLN A 4 38.16 -6.32 35.23
CA GLN A 4 36.74 -6.38 34.88
C GLN A 4 36.64 -6.32 33.37
N GLY A 5 36.74 -7.51 32.77
CA GLY A 5 36.47 -7.72 31.37
C GLY A 5 35.17 -7.05 30.98
N SER A 6 35.26 -6.26 29.92
CA SER A 6 34.11 -5.80 29.15
C SER A 6 33.26 -7.04 28.82
N GLN A 7 32.21 -7.23 29.62
CA GLN A 7 31.09 -8.11 29.32
C GLN A 7 30.38 -7.52 28.10
N LEU A 8 30.99 -7.67 26.93
CA LEU A 8 30.29 -7.57 25.66
C LEU A 8 29.22 -8.66 25.72
N LYS A 9 27.99 -8.26 26.08
CA LYS A 9 26.80 -9.08 25.97
C LYS A 9 26.91 -9.82 24.64
N GLN A 10 27.17 -11.13 24.70
CA GLN A 10 27.14 -11.96 23.52
C GLN A 10 25.74 -11.82 22.94
N GLY A 11 25.62 -11.06 21.85
CA GLY A 11 24.36 -10.90 21.15
C GLY A 11 23.79 -12.27 20.84
N SER A 12 22.47 -12.42 21.01
CA SER A 12 21.73 -13.62 20.59
C SER A 12 22.11 -14.01 19.16
N ALA A 13 21.95 -15.29 18.78
CA ALA A 13 22.23 -15.75 17.41
C ALA A 13 21.56 -14.86 16.35
N ILE A 14 20.39 -14.30 16.66
CA ILE A 14 19.65 -13.35 15.84
C ILE A 14 20.36 -11.99 15.75
N ASP A 15 20.90 -11.49 16.86
CA ASP A 15 21.68 -10.23 16.88
C ASP A 15 22.96 -10.36 16.04
N ARG A 16 23.62 -11.52 16.09
CA ARG A 16 24.81 -11.80 15.27
C ARG A 16 24.47 -11.95 13.78
N TYR A 17 23.33 -12.57 13.47
CA TYR A 17 22.89 -12.81 12.10
C TYR A 17 22.47 -11.51 11.39
N PHE A 18 21.69 -10.66 12.07
CA PHE A 18 21.18 -9.40 11.52
C PHE A 18 22.04 -8.17 11.84
N LYS A 19 23.04 -8.33 12.72
CA LYS A 19 23.93 -7.25 13.20
C LYS A 19 23.11 -6.11 13.84
N ILE A 20 22.12 -6.44 14.67
CA ILE A 20 21.12 -5.47 15.17
C ILE A 20 21.80 -4.42 16.06
N SER A 21 22.63 -4.88 17.00
CA SER A 21 23.41 -4.03 17.90
C SER A 21 24.47 -3.21 17.16
N GLU A 22 25.14 -3.78 16.15
CA GLU A 22 26.11 -3.05 15.31
C GLU A 22 25.43 -1.94 14.49
N ARG A 23 24.16 -2.13 14.10
CA ARG A 23 23.34 -1.12 13.40
C ARG A 23 22.74 -0.07 14.34
N GLY A 24 23.05 -0.10 15.64
CA GLY A 24 22.54 0.85 16.63
C GLY A 24 21.03 0.72 16.91
N SER A 25 20.45 -0.45 16.65
CA SER A 25 19.04 -0.73 16.86
C SER A 25 18.82 -1.69 18.03
N ASN A 26 17.55 -1.91 18.40
CA ASN A 26 17.16 -2.87 19.42
C ASN A 26 15.93 -3.65 18.95
N TYR A 27 15.70 -4.83 19.54
CA TYR A 27 14.58 -5.71 19.17
C TYR A 27 13.23 -4.99 19.14
N SER A 28 12.93 -4.16 20.15
CA SER A 28 11.67 -3.40 20.21
C SER A 28 11.55 -2.37 19.08
N ARG A 29 12.67 -1.76 18.64
CA ARG A 29 12.71 -0.81 17.54
C ARG A 29 12.52 -1.52 16.20
N GLU A 30 13.13 -2.68 16.00
CA GLU A 30 12.96 -3.51 14.81
C GLU A 30 11.52 -4.01 14.67
N ILE A 31 10.94 -4.58 15.74
CA ILE A 31 9.55 -5.07 15.73
C ILE A 31 8.58 -3.94 15.41
N ARG A 32 8.71 -2.79 16.07
CA ARG A 32 7.84 -1.63 15.82
C ARG A 32 8.05 -1.06 14.42
N GLY A 33 9.28 -1.06 13.90
CA GLY A 33 9.58 -0.66 12.53
C GLY A 33 8.91 -1.59 11.52
N GLY A 34 8.99 -2.90 11.74
CA GLY A 34 8.31 -3.91 10.94
C GLY A 34 6.80 -3.71 10.91
N PHE A 35 6.16 -3.52 12.07
CA PHE A 35 4.72 -3.21 12.14
C PHE A 35 4.37 -1.91 11.41
N ALA A 36 5.15 -0.85 11.60
CA ALA A 36 4.91 0.41 10.91
C ALA A 36 4.98 0.24 9.38
N THR A 37 5.98 -0.49 8.87
CA THR A 37 6.12 -0.80 7.45
C THR A 37 4.98 -1.68 6.94
N PHE A 38 4.57 -2.69 7.70
CA PHE A 38 3.45 -3.56 7.35
C PHE A 38 2.15 -2.76 7.16
N PHE A 39 1.77 -1.94 8.14
CA PHE A 39 0.57 -1.11 8.05
C PHE A 39 0.69 -0.01 7.00
N ALA A 40 1.89 0.53 6.77
CA ALA A 40 2.12 1.48 5.69
C ALA A 40 1.94 0.87 4.30
N MET A 41 2.19 -0.44 4.14
CA MET A 41 2.06 -1.15 2.87
C MET A 41 0.74 -1.92 2.71
N SER A 42 -0.02 -2.14 3.80
CA SER A 42 -1.25 -2.91 3.77
C SER A 42 -2.33 -2.32 2.85
N TYR A 43 -2.24 -1.03 2.53
CA TYR A 43 -3.12 -0.40 1.54
C TYR A 43 -3.08 -1.11 0.17
N ILE A 44 -1.97 -1.76 -0.19
CA ILE A 44 -1.82 -2.52 -1.44
C ILE A 44 -2.80 -3.69 -1.52
N VAL A 45 -3.15 -4.29 -0.39
CA VAL A 45 -4.08 -5.44 -0.32
C VAL A 45 -5.47 -5.05 -0.82
N VAL A 46 -5.88 -3.81 -0.58
CA VAL A 46 -7.17 -3.28 -1.04
C VAL A 46 -7.03 -2.59 -2.39
N LEU A 47 -5.94 -1.86 -2.60
CA LEU A 47 -5.80 -1.01 -3.78
C LEU A 47 -5.44 -1.77 -5.05
N ASN A 48 -4.60 -2.80 -4.96
CA ASN A 48 -4.24 -3.62 -6.11
C ASN A 48 -5.47 -4.28 -6.78
N PRO A 49 -6.35 -4.99 -6.05
CA PRO A 49 -7.54 -5.57 -6.65
C PRO A 49 -8.51 -4.51 -7.19
N LEU A 50 -8.59 -3.32 -6.60
CA LEU A 50 -9.41 -2.22 -7.15
C LEU A 50 -8.91 -1.69 -8.49
N ILE A 51 -7.60 -1.69 -8.71
CA ILE A 51 -7.04 -1.32 -10.01
C ILE A 51 -7.33 -2.43 -11.04
N LEU A 52 -7.24 -3.70 -10.62
CA LEU A 52 -7.36 -4.86 -11.50
C LEU A 52 -8.79 -5.43 -11.60
N SER A 53 -9.80 -4.81 -10.98
CA SER A 53 -11.17 -5.32 -10.95
C SER A 53 -11.96 -5.11 -12.24
N GLY A 54 -11.32 -4.63 -13.31
CA GLY A 54 -11.94 -4.48 -14.62
C GLY A 54 -12.31 -5.82 -15.26
N THR A 55 -13.31 -5.81 -16.13
CA THR A 55 -13.60 -6.94 -17.03
C THR A 55 -12.68 -6.88 -18.24
N ASP A 56 -12.15 -8.03 -18.68
CA ASP A 56 -11.41 -8.12 -19.95
C ASP A 56 -12.36 -8.11 -21.17
N SER A 57 -11.79 -8.22 -22.37
CA SER A 57 -12.57 -8.30 -23.62
C SER A 57 -13.49 -9.54 -23.72
N SER A 58 -13.30 -10.54 -22.84
CA SER A 58 -14.12 -11.74 -22.75
C SER A 58 -15.15 -11.66 -21.61
N GLY A 59 -15.22 -10.54 -20.89
CA GLY A 59 -16.13 -10.35 -19.75
C GLY A 59 -15.66 -11.02 -18.46
N ASN A 60 -14.44 -11.57 -18.42
CA ASN A 60 -13.88 -12.20 -17.23
C ASN A 60 -13.31 -11.13 -16.29
N SER A 61 -13.44 -11.34 -14.98
CA SER A 61 -12.82 -10.50 -13.95
C SER A 61 -11.89 -11.33 -13.08
N LEU A 62 -10.76 -10.75 -12.66
CA LEU A 62 -9.98 -11.34 -11.58
C LEU A 62 -10.68 -11.03 -10.27
N GLY A 63 -11.36 -12.03 -9.70
CA GLY A 63 -12.10 -11.88 -8.46
C GLY A 63 -11.30 -11.13 -7.38
N PHE A 64 -11.93 -10.13 -6.77
CA PHE A 64 -11.28 -9.19 -5.83
C PHE A 64 -10.48 -9.90 -4.73
N THR A 65 -11.10 -10.90 -4.08
CA THR A 65 -10.51 -11.68 -2.99
C THR A 65 -9.31 -12.50 -3.45
N ALA A 66 -9.36 -13.07 -4.66
CA ALA A 66 -8.28 -13.88 -5.20
C ALA A 66 -7.03 -13.03 -5.49
N VAL A 67 -7.21 -11.85 -6.10
CA VAL A 67 -6.11 -10.90 -6.34
C VAL A 67 -5.52 -10.38 -5.05
N ALA A 68 -6.36 -10.00 -4.08
CA ALA A 68 -5.92 -9.54 -2.77
C ALA A 68 -5.08 -10.60 -2.04
N ALA A 69 -5.59 -11.83 -1.95
CA ALA A 69 -4.92 -12.95 -1.29
C ALA A 69 -3.60 -13.31 -1.98
N THR A 70 -3.60 -13.42 -3.31
CA THR A 70 -2.39 -13.76 -4.08
C THR A 70 -1.33 -12.67 -3.95
N THR A 71 -1.73 -11.40 -4.02
CA THR A 71 -0.81 -10.26 -3.84
C THR A 71 -0.20 -10.25 -2.45
N ALA A 72 -1.02 -10.41 -1.41
CA ALA A 72 -0.54 -10.43 -0.03
C ALA A 72 0.40 -11.62 0.23
N PHE A 73 0.07 -12.79 -0.29
CA PHE A 73 0.87 -14.00 -0.16
C PHE A 73 2.24 -13.85 -0.82
N VAL A 74 2.27 -13.42 -2.10
CA VAL A 74 3.52 -13.23 -2.85
C VAL A 74 4.36 -12.11 -2.24
N ALA A 75 3.76 -10.98 -1.86
CA ALA A 75 4.47 -9.89 -1.20
C ALA A 75 5.07 -10.31 0.15
N GLY A 76 4.34 -11.12 0.93
CA GLY A 76 4.81 -11.70 2.18
C GLY A 76 6.03 -12.59 1.97
N ILE A 77 5.95 -13.55 1.04
CA ILE A 77 7.07 -14.44 0.71
C ILE A 77 8.29 -13.65 0.24
N LEU A 78 8.12 -12.72 -0.70
CA LEU A 78 9.25 -11.94 -1.23
C LEU A 78 9.88 -11.05 -0.17
N THR A 79 9.08 -10.46 0.72
CA THR A 79 9.59 -9.65 1.84
C THR A 79 10.33 -10.52 2.86
N ILE A 80 9.83 -11.73 3.17
CA ILE A 80 10.53 -12.69 4.03
C ILE A 80 11.84 -13.12 3.39
N LEU A 81 11.87 -13.41 2.08
CA LEU A 81 13.09 -13.78 1.37
C LEU A 81 14.12 -12.64 1.38
N MET A 82 13.70 -11.39 1.18
CA MET A 82 14.60 -10.23 1.28
C MET A 82 15.17 -10.05 2.69
N GLY A 83 14.34 -10.23 3.72
CA GLY A 83 14.78 -10.16 5.11
C GLY A 83 15.72 -11.30 5.50
N ALA A 84 15.30 -12.55 5.27
CA ALA A 84 16.01 -13.73 5.73
C ALA A 84 17.24 -14.07 4.89
N TRP A 85 17.15 -14.01 3.55
CA TRP A 85 18.23 -14.44 2.67
C TRP A 85 19.13 -13.27 2.26
N ALA A 86 18.54 -12.18 1.77
CA ALA A 86 19.30 -11.01 1.32
C ALA A 86 19.83 -10.15 2.48
N LYS A 87 19.31 -10.32 3.71
CA LYS A 87 19.70 -9.54 4.91
C LYS A 87 19.60 -8.03 4.69
N HIS A 88 18.64 -7.62 3.87
CA HIS A 88 18.37 -6.22 3.57
C HIS A 88 16.97 -5.84 4.08
N PRO A 89 16.81 -4.68 4.74
CA PRO A 89 15.53 -4.22 5.27
C PRO A 89 14.66 -3.61 4.15
N PHE A 90 14.41 -4.37 3.08
CA PHE A 90 13.55 -3.95 1.98
C PHE A 90 12.26 -4.76 1.98
N ALA A 91 11.13 -4.07 2.12
CA ALA A 91 9.83 -4.67 1.91
C ALA A 91 9.49 -4.62 0.42
N VAL A 92 9.03 -5.76 -0.10
CA VAL A 92 8.76 -5.95 -1.53
C VAL A 92 7.28 -6.21 -1.72
N ALA A 93 6.66 -5.42 -2.58
CA ALA A 93 5.27 -5.58 -2.99
C ALA A 93 5.12 -5.25 -4.47
N THR A 94 3.90 -5.38 -4.97
CA THR A 94 3.57 -5.08 -6.37
C THR A 94 3.74 -3.59 -6.70
N GLY A 95 4.18 -3.31 -7.93
CA GLY A 95 4.38 -1.95 -8.42
C GLY A 95 3.08 -1.34 -8.93
N LEU A 96 2.44 -0.49 -8.11
CA LEU A 96 1.12 0.08 -8.42
C LEU A 96 1.05 0.85 -9.75
N GLY A 97 2.13 1.53 -10.16
CA GLY A 97 2.16 2.27 -11.42
C GLY A 97 2.06 1.36 -12.65
N VAL A 98 2.68 0.18 -12.60
CA VAL A 98 2.62 -0.80 -13.70
C VAL A 98 1.24 -1.45 -13.75
N ASN A 99 0.63 -1.71 -12.59
CA ASN A 99 -0.72 -2.29 -12.52
C ASN A 99 -1.76 -1.35 -13.13
N ALA A 100 -1.62 -0.03 -12.91
CA ALA A 100 -2.48 0.96 -13.53
C ALA A 100 -2.34 0.98 -15.06
N PHE A 101 -1.10 0.85 -15.58
CA PHE A 101 -0.86 0.74 -17.02
C PHE A 101 -1.50 -0.53 -17.62
N VAL A 102 -1.35 -1.68 -16.96
CA VAL A 102 -1.97 -2.93 -17.41
C VAL A 102 -3.50 -2.83 -17.40
N ALA A 103 -4.08 -2.29 -16.32
CA ALA A 103 -5.53 -2.17 -16.18
C ALA A 103 -6.19 -1.16 -17.12
N VAL A 104 -5.53 -0.02 -17.41
CA VAL A 104 -6.13 1.06 -18.20
C VAL A 104 -5.74 1.00 -19.67
N THR A 105 -4.49 0.62 -19.98
CA THR A 105 -3.98 0.67 -21.36
C THR A 105 -4.10 -0.69 -22.04
N VAL A 106 -3.75 -1.77 -21.34
CA VAL A 106 -3.69 -3.11 -21.94
C VAL A 106 -5.04 -3.82 -21.86
N ALA A 107 -5.75 -3.74 -20.73
CA ALA A 107 -7.06 -4.37 -20.59
C ALA A 107 -8.17 -3.68 -21.42
N SER A 108 -7.98 -2.40 -21.79
CA SER A 108 -8.89 -1.69 -22.69
C SER A 108 -8.60 -1.93 -24.18
N HIS A 109 -7.55 -2.68 -24.53
CA HIS A 109 -7.32 -3.07 -25.92
C HIS A 109 -8.28 -4.19 -26.35
N PRO A 110 -8.99 -4.03 -27.47
CA PRO A 110 -9.89 -5.06 -27.96
C PRO A 110 -9.10 -6.31 -28.39
N GLY A 111 -9.48 -7.47 -27.83
CA GLY A 111 -8.93 -8.79 -28.19
C GLY A 111 -7.90 -9.38 -27.24
N LEU A 112 -7.56 -8.72 -26.12
CA LEU A 112 -6.65 -9.25 -25.11
C LEU A 112 -7.42 -9.79 -23.89
N THR A 113 -7.17 -11.06 -23.56
CA THR A 113 -7.75 -11.70 -22.38
C THR A 113 -6.84 -11.55 -21.15
N TRP A 114 -7.38 -11.73 -19.95
CA TRP A 114 -6.58 -11.73 -18.71
C TRP A 114 -5.41 -12.72 -18.70
N PRO A 115 -5.55 -13.97 -19.17
CA PRO A 115 -4.43 -14.88 -19.36
C PRO A 115 -3.32 -14.32 -20.26
N ASP A 116 -3.67 -13.69 -21.39
CA ASP A 116 -2.69 -13.09 -22.31
C ASP A 116 -1.90 -11.97 -21.63
N MET A 117 -2.61 -11.12 -20.87
CA MET A 117 -2.00 -10.05 -20.10
C MET A 117 -1.06 -10.57 -19.01
N MET A 118 -1.47 -11.61 -18.27
CA MET A 118 -0.60 -12.24 -17.27
C MET A 118 0.61 -12.91 -17.91
N GLY A 119 0.45 -13.49 -19.10
CA GLY A 119 1.55 -14.00 -19.92
C GLY A 119 2.55 -12.91 -20.29
N LEU A 120 2.08 -11.74 -20.72
CA LEU A 120 2.95 -10.58 -20.99
C LEU A 120 3.70 -10.10 -19.75
N VAL A 121 3.05 -10.10 -18.57
CA VAL A 121 3.70 -9.74 -17.30
C VAL A 121 4.82 -10.73 -16.97
N VAL A 122 4.57 -12.03 -17.10
CA VAL A 122 5.59 -13.07 -16.86
C VAL A 122 6.76 -12.93 -17.84
N LEU A 123 6.48 -12.74 -19.12
CA LEU A 123 7.51 -12.52 -20.14
C LEU A 123 8.34 -11.27 -19.84
N SER A 124 7.70 -10.15 -19.48
CA SER A 124 8.40 -8.93 -19.10
C SER A 124 9.29 -9.13 -17.86
N GLY A 125 8.83 -9.92 -16.88
CA GLY A 125 9.60 -10.29 -15.70
C GLY A 125 10.81 -11.15 -16.04
N LEU A 126 10.65 -12.12 -16.95
CA LEU A 126 11.75 -12.96 -17.43
C LEU A 126 12.76 -12.15 -18.24
N THR A 127 12.30 -11.27 -19.13
CA THR A 127 13.16 -10.34 -19.86
C THR A 127 13.93 -9.45 -18.90
N MET A 128 13.26 -8.90 -17.88
CA MET A 128 13.93 -8.07 -16.87
C MET A 128 14.96 -8.87 -16.06
N LEU A 129 14.68 -10.13 -15.74
CA LEU A 129 15.66 -11.02 -15.09
C LEU A 129 16.92 -11.20 -15.95
N ILE A 130 16.75 -11.47 -17.24
CA ILE A 130 17.86 -11.60 -18.20
C ILE A 130 18.68 -10.29 -18.27
N LEU A 131 18.00 -9.14 -18.35
CA LEU A 131 18.67 -7.83 -18.39
C LEU A 131 19.41 -7.47 -17.09
N VAL A 132 18.92 -7.96 -15.94
CA VAL A 132 19.61 -7.80 -14.66
C VAL A 132 20.84 -8.69 -14.59
N LEU A 133 20.75 -9.95 -15.03
CA LEU A 133 21.86 -10.90 -15.01
C LEU A 133 22.99 -10.51 -15.98
N THR A 134 22.65 -9.90 -17.12
CA THR A 134 23.61 -9.39 -18.10
C THR A 134 24.26 -8.06 -17.68
N GLY A 135 23.84 -7.46 -16.57
CA GLY A 135 24.35 -6.16 -16.10
C GLY A 135 23.85 -4.96 -16.91
N PHE A 136 23.00 -5.18 -17.93
CA PHE A 136 22.45 -4.11 -18.76
C PHE A 136 21.63 -3.11 -17.93
N ARG A 137 20.99 -3.57 -16.85
CA ARG A 137 20.30 -2.69 -15.88
C ARG A 137 21.18 -1.52 -15.44
N THR A 138 22.41 -1.75 -15.01
CA THR A 138 23.26 -0.66 -14.47
C THR A 138 23.67 0.32 -15.56
N ALA A 139 23.86 -0.15 -16.80
CA ALA A 139 24.12 0.70 -17.96
C ALA A 139 22.94 1.65 -18.24
N VAL A 140 21.71 1.13 -18.24
CA VAL A 140 20.50 1.95 -18.39
C VAL A 140 20.36 2.96 -17.25
N PHE A 141 20.54 2.54 -16.00
CA PHE A 141 20.48 3.45 -14.85
C PHE A 141 21.58 4.53 -14.90
N LYS A 142 22.74 4.26 -15.50
CA LYS A 142 23.79 5.26 -15.69
C LYS A 142 23.48 6.24 -16.83
N ALA A 143 22.79 5.78 -17.87
CA ALA A 143 22.35 6.61 -19.00
C ALA A 143 21.24 7.60 -18.61
N VAL A 144 20.41 7.26 -17.62
CA VAL A 144 19.35 8.15 -17.14
C VAL A 144 19.94 9.29 -16.29
N PRO A 145 19.70 10.57 -16.65
CA PRO A 145 20.20 11.72 -15.89
C PRO A 145 19.58 11.75 -14.48
N GLU A 146 20.33 12.28 -13.51
CA GLU A 146 19.89 12.34 -12.10
C GLU A 146 18.60 13.14 -11.90
N SER A 147 18.37 14.17 -12.71
CA SER A 147 17.13 14.94 -12.73
C SER A 147 15.91 14.06 -13.04
N LEU A 148 16.03 13.15 -14.00
CA LEU A 148 14.95 12.23 -14.36
C LEU A 148 14.72 11.17 -13.27
N LYS A 149 15.79 10.71 -12.59
CA LYS A 149 15.67 9.82 -11.42
C LYS A 149 14.90 10.47 -10.28
N THR A 150 15.22 11.72 -9.97
CA THR A 150 14.52 12.49 -8.93
C THR A 150 13.05 12.71 -9.31
N ALA A 151 12.77 13.04 -10.57
CA ALA A 151 11.40 13.21 -11.06
C ALA A 151 10.55 11.93 -10.91
N ILE A 152 11.13 10.75 -11.15
CA ILE A 152 10.45 9.46 -10.93
C ILE A 152 10.05 9.29 -9.45
N VAL A 153 10.95 9.58 -8.51
CA VAL A 153 10.67 9.48 -7.07
C VAL A 153 9.57 10.46 -6.64
N VAL A 154 9.63 11.71 -7.12
CA VAL A 154 8.60 12.73 -6.84
C VAL A 154 7.25 12.32 -7.43
N GLY A 155 7.23 11.79 -8.66
CA GLY A 155 6.01 11.33 -9.32
C GLY A 155 5.33 10.18 -8.58
N ILE A 156 6.11 9.18 -8.12
CA ILE A 156 5.57 8.08 -7.30
C ILE A 156 5.01 8.61 -5.98
N GLY A 157 5.71 9.54 -5.33
CA GLY A 157 5.25 10.16 -4.07
C GLY A 157 3.95 10.94 -4.24
N LEU A 158 3.84 11.76 -5.30
CA LEU A 158 2.63 12.53 -5.61
C LEU A 158 1.45 11.60 -5.95
N PHE A 159 1.71 10.50 -6.66
CA PHE A 159 0.69 9.50 -6.99
C PHE A 159 0.12 8.82 -5.73
N ILE A 160 0.98 8.41 -4.80
CA ILE A 160 0.55 7.80 -3.52
C ILE A 160 -0.19 8.84 -2.66
N ALA A 161 0.27 10.10 -2.65
CA ALA A 161 -0.43 11.18 -1.94
C ALA A 161 -1.84 11.43 -2.50
N LEU A 162 -1.99 11.43 -3.83
CA LEU A 162 -3.28 11.57 -4.50
C LEU A 162 -4.22 10.42 -4.14
N ILE A 163 -3.72 9.18 -4.16
CA ILE A 163 -4.49 8.00 -3.71
C ILE A 163 -4.98 8.20 -2.26
N GLY A 164 -4.10 8.64 -1.36
CA GLY A 164 -4.49 8.92 0.04
C GLY A 164 -5.59 9.97 0.13
N LEU A 165 -5.51 11.03 -0.68
CA LEU A 165 -6.49 12.10 -0.74
C LEU A 165 -7.85 11.64 -1.29
N VAL A 166 -7.83 10.73 -2.28
CA VAL A 166 -9.02 10.06 -2.81
C VAL A 166 -9.68 9.21 -1.73
N ASN A 167 -8.90 8.39 -1.03
CA ASN A 167 -9.39 7.49 0.02
C ASN A 167 -9.97 8.25 1.22
N ALA A 168 -9.42 9.42 1.54
CA ALA A 168 -9.89 10.32 2.59
C ALA A 168 -11.17 11.10 2.19
N GLY A 169 -11.61 11.01 0.94
CA GLY A 169 -12.79 11.69 0.43
C GLY A 169 -12.60 13.18 0.14
N PHE A 170 -11.37 13.70 0.21
CA PHE A 170 -11.03 15.07 -0.24
C PHE A 170 -11.18 15.19 -1.76
N VAL A 171 -10.78 14.15 -2.48
CA VAL A 171 -10.92 14.05 -3.93
C VAL A 171 -11.88 12.92 -4.24
N ARG A 172 -12.96 13.19 -4.97
CA ARG A 172 -13.87 12.16 -5.46
C ARG A 172 -13.87 12.10 -6.97
N ARG A 173 -14.00 10.88 -7.49
CA ARG A 173 -14.25 10.61 -8.90
C ARG A 173 -15.71 10.98 -9.14
N ILE A 174 -15.95 12.01 -9.95
CA ILE A 174 -17.29 12.29 -10.46
C ILE A 174 -17.39 11.51 -11.79
N PRO A 175 -18.30 10.55 -11.93
CA PRO A 175 -18.52 9.90 -13.21
C PRO A 175 -18.98 10.97 -14.21
N ASP A 176 -18.25 11.16 -15.31
CA ASP A 176 -18.75 11.96 -16.42
C ASP A 176 -19.84 11.19 -17.20
N ALA A 177 -20.53 11.88 -18.11
CA ALA A 177 -21.56 11.29 -18.95
C ALA A 177 -21.04 10.17 -19.90
N ALA A 178 -19.71 9.99 -20.01
CA ALA A 178 -19.04 8.96 -20.80
C ALA A 178 -18.48 7.81 -19.94
N GLY A 179 -18.78 7.76 -18.64
CA GLY A 179 -18.28 6.73 -17.72
C GLY A 179 -16.79 6.84 -17.44
N THR A 180 -16.13 7.94 -17.80
CA THR A 180 -14.74 8.20 -17.46
C THR A 180 -14.66 8.78 -16.04
N THR A 181 -13.63 8.37 -15.31
CA THR A 181 -13.45 8.73 -13.88
C THR A 181 -12.76 10.09 -13.68
N VAL A 182 -12.82 10.96 -14.69
CA VAL A 182 -12.08 12.21 -14.74
C VAL A 182 -13.05 13.32 -15.15
N PRO A 183 -13.73 13.92 -14.17
CA PRO A 183 -13.07 14.97 -13.40
C PRO A 183 -12.95 14.67 -11.90
N LEU A 184 -11.83 15.11 -11.32
CA LEU A 184 -11.60 15.11 -9.88
C LEU A 184 -12.34 16.31 -9.25
N GLY A 185 -13.31 16.03 -8.39
CA GLY A 185 -14.02 17.05 -7.62
C GLY A 185 -13.43 17.22 -6.21
N LEU A 186 -13.50 18.44 -5.67
CA LEU A 186 -13.22 18.72 -4.26
C LEU A 186 -14.48 18.41 -3.43
N GLY A 187 -14.43 17.34 -2.63
CA GLY A 187 -15.54 16.92 -1.76
C GLY A 187 -16.84 16.59 -2.51
N VAL A 188 -17.99 16.81 -1.86
CA VAL A 188 -19.33 16.69 -2.45
C VAL A 188 -19.81 18.09 -2.78
N ASP A 189 -19.96 18.42 -4.07
CA ASP A 189 -20.41 19.73 -4.54
C ASP A 189 -19.60 20.92 -3.97
N GLY A 190 -18.28 20.77 -3.81
CA GLY A 190 -17.40 21.81 -3.27
C GLY A 190 -17.42 21.94 -1.74
N LYS A 191 -18.07 21.02 -1.02
CA LYS A 191 -18.09 20.96 0.45
C LYS A 191 -17.38 19.71 0.96
N LEU A 192 -16.47 19.90 1.92
CA LEU A 192 -15.80 18.82 2.66
C LEU A 192 -16.77 18.24 3.70
N LEU A 193 -17.79 17.52 3.24
CA LEU A 193 -18.80 16.88 4.09
C LEU A 193 -18.58 15.36 4.07
N GLY A 194 -17.68 14.88 4.93
CA GLY A 194 -17.44 13.46 5.12
C GLY A 194 -16.72 13.18 6.44
N TRP A 195 -17.25 12.26 7.24
CA TRP A 195 -16.58 11.74 8.44
C TRP A 195 -15.19 11.13 8.16
N PRO A 196 -14.94 10.46 7.00
CA PRO A 196 -13.59 10.01 6.64
C PRO A 196 -12.57 11.16 6.49
N THR A 197 -13.02 12.33 6.02
CA THR A 197 -12.17 13.52 5.85
C THR A 197 -11.74 14.09 7.19
N LEU A 198 -12.65 14.10 8.18
CA LEU A 198 -12.33 14.52 9.55
C LEU A 198 -11.32 13.58 10.21
N VAL A 199 -11.53 12.26 10.09
CA VAL A 199 -10.59 11.25 10.60
C VAL A 199 -9.21 11.40 9.97
N PHE A 200 -9.16 11.65 8.65
CA PHE A 200 -7.89 11.89 7.96
C PHE A 200 -7.18 13.15 8.49
N VAL A 201 -7.88 14.28 8.63
CA VAL A 201 -7.27 15.53 9.12
C VAL A 201 -6.74 15.35 10.55
N VAL A 202 -7.55 14.78 11.44
CA VAL A 202 -7.14 14.53 12.83
C VAL A 202 -5.97 13.54 12.89
N GLY A 203 -6.04 12.45 12.13
CA GLY A 203 -4.98 11.45 12.04
C GLY A 203 -3.67 12.01 11.48
N LEU A 204 -3.75 12.85 10.44
CA LEU A 204 -2.60 13.51 9.82
C LEU A 204 -1.95 14.50 10.78
N ILE A 205 -2.74 15.38 11.41
CA ILE A 205 -2.23 16.36 12.39
C ILE A 205 -1.58 15.64 13.57
N LEU A 206 -2.22 14.59 14.09
CA LEU A 206 -1.69 13.80 15.19
C LEU A 206 -0.37 13.11 14.80
N THR A 207 -0.29 12.55 13.59
CA THR A 207 0.93 11.92 13.08
C THR A 207 2.05 12.95 12.93
N ILE A 208 1.77 14.11 12.34
CA ILE A 208 2.75 15.21 12.19
C ILE A 208 3.23 15.68 13.57
N ALA A 209 2.33 15.93 14.51
CA ALA A 209 2.67 16.36 15.86
C ALA A 209 3.57 15.34 16.59
N LEU A 210 3.29 14.05 16.46
CA LEU A 210 4.09 12.97 17.05
C LEU A 210 5.47 12.83 16.39
N VAL A 211 5.54 13.03 15.06
CA VAL A 211 6.81 13.03 14.30
C VAL A 211 7.68 14.23 14.71
N VAL A 212 7.10 15.43 14.82
CA VAL A 212 7.80 16.64 15.28
C VAL A 212 8.30 16.47 16.71
N ARG A 213 7.52 15.84 17.59
CA ARG A 213 7.92 15.49 18.96
C ARG A 213 8.92 14.33 19.05
N LYS A 214 9.40 13.80 17.92
CA LYS A 214 10.36 12.69 17.83
C LYS A 214 9.94 11.46 18.65
N VAL A 215 8.64 11.20 18.76
CA VAL A 215 8.11 10.04 19.50
C VAL A 215 8.45 8.77 18.75
N ARG A 216 9.05 7.81 19.46
CA ARG A 216 9.42 6.52 18.89
C ARG A 216 8.15 5.75 18.49
N GLY A 217 7.90 5.59 17.19
CA GLY A 217 6.69 4.92 16.69
C GLY A 217 5.53 5.85 16.32
N ALA A 218 5.80 7.15 16.11
CA ALA A 218 4.80 8.15 15.76
C ALA A 218 3.81 7.71 14.66
N ILE A 219 4.32 7.09 13.58
CA ILE A 219 3.49 6.62 12.46
C ILE A 219 2.52 5.53 12.91
N LEU A 220 2.99 4.54 13.68
CA LEU A 220 2.15 3.44 14.16
C LEU A 220 1.05 3.96 15.10
N ILE A 221 1.39 4.87 16.02
CA ILE A 221 0.42 5.50 16.92
C ILE A 221 -0.60 6.30 16.12
N GLY A 222 -0.16 7.03 15.09
CA GLY A 222 -1.05 7.75 14.18
C GLY A 222 -2.07 6.85 13.50
N ILE A 223 -1.60 5.72 12.94
CA ILE A 223 -2.47 4.73 12.28
C ILE A 223 -3.47 4.14 13.29
N VAL A 224 -3.02 3.67 14.45
CA VAL A 224 -3.89 3.06 15.46
C VAL A 224 -4.90 4.07 16.02
N ALA A 225 -4.46 5.29 16.34
CA ALA A 225 -5.34 6.34 16.84
C ALA A 225 -6.38 6.75 15.80
N SER A 226 -5.98 6.92 14.53
CA SER A 226 -6.93 7.24 13.45
C SER A 226 -7.93 6.10 13.20
N THR A 227 -7.50 4.84 13.32
CA THR A 227 -8.37 3.67 13.21
C THR A 227 -9.35 3.57 14.38
N ALA A 228 -8.89 3.82 15.61
CA ALA A 228 -9.76 3.85 16.79
C ALA A 228 -10.80 4.97 16.69
N LEU A 229 -10.39 6.17 16.26
CA LEU A 229 -11.29 7.30 16.01
C LEU A 229 -12.33 6.93 14.95
N ALA A 230 -11.92 6.29 13.85
CA ALA A 230 -12.82 5.80 12.81
C ALA A 230 -13.86 4.81 13.34
N ALA A 231 -13.43 3.83 14.15
CA ALA A 231 -14.31 2.81 14.71
C ALA A 231 -15.32 3.40 15.72
N ILE A 232 -14.90 4.35 16.54
CA ILE A 232 -15.80 5.06 17.49
C ILE A 232 -16.85 5.88 16.73
N LEU A 233 -16.44 6.57 15.67
CA LEU A 233 -17.36 7.34 14.83
C LEU A 233 -18.36 6.43 14.12
N GLU A 234 -17.93 5.27 13.60
CA GLU A 234 -18.86 4.32 12.97
C GLU A 234 -19.85 3.72 13.98
N PHE A 235 -19.38 3.36 15.18
CA PHE A 235 -20.24 2.82 16.24
C PHE A 235 -21.29 3.82 16.73
N THR A 236 -20.94 5.11 16.79
CA THR A 236 -21.85 6.16 17.26
C THR A 236 -22.80 6.68 16.17
N LEU A 237 -22.39 6.67 14.89
CA LEU A 237 -23.11 7.36 13.81
C LEU A 237 -23.66 6.44 12.72
N HIS A 238 -23.38 5.13 12.74
CA HIS A 238 -23.92 4.11 11.81
C HIS A 238 -23.90 4.56 10.33
N ILE A 239 -22.73 4.99 9.83
CA ILE A 239 -22.62 5.76 8.58
C ILE A 239 -22.59 4.84 7.35
N GLY A 240 -22.03 3.62 7.46
CA GLY A 240 -22.00 2.64 6.39
C GLY A 240 -21.01 2.95 5.24
N PRO A 241 -20.82 2.02 4.29
CA PRO A 241 -19.94 2.21 3.13
C PRO A 241 -20.50 3.26 2.15
N SER A 242 -19.61 3.94 1.42
CA SER A 242 -19.98 4.96 0.43
C SER A 242 -20.70 4.37 -0.79
N PHE A 243 -20.61 3.04 -1.00
CA PHE A 243 -21.25 2.33 -2.10
C PHE A 243 -21.58 0.89 -1.65
N ASP A 244 -22.87 0.52 -1.67
CA ASP A 244 -23.37 -0.81 -1.28
C ASP A 244 -24.06 -1.54 -2.45
N GLY A 245 -23.63 -1.24 -3.69
CA GLY A 245 -24.19 -1.84 -4.92
C GLY A 245 -25.62 -1.39 -5.28
N LYS A 246 -26.38 -0.76 -4.38
CA LYS A 246 -27.73 -0.22 -4.65
C LYS A 246 -27.96 1.22 -4.17
N ASN A 247 -27.20 1.71 -3.18
CA ASN A 247 -27.32 3.08 -2.65
C ASN A 247 -25.95 3.77 -2.62
N VAL A 248 -25.90 5.02 -3.07
CA VAL A 248 -24.73 5.89 -2.98
C VAL A 248 -24.88 6.74 -1.72
N ASN A 249 -24.06 6.50 -0.70
CA ASN A 249 -24.00 7.38 0.47
C ASN A 249 -22.79 8.32 0.35
N PRO A 250 -22.98 9.61 0.04
CA PRO A 250 -21.88 10.55 -0.12
C PRO A 250 -21.08 10.76 1.17
N ARG A 251 -21.58 10.34 2.34
CA ARG A 251 -20.89 10.50 3.64
C ARG A 251 -20.21 9.23 4.17
N GLY A 252 -20.37 8.10 3.48
CA GLY A 252 -19.87 6.79 3.90
C GLY A 252 -18.38 6.55 3.66
N TRP A 253 -17.87 5.43 4.17
CA TRP A 253 -16.47 5.02 4.03
C TRP A 253 -16.14 4.61 2.59
N SER A 254 -15.05 5.12 2.01
CA SER A 254 -14.75 4.98 0.57
C SER A 254 -14.33 3.57 0.13
N LEU A 255 -13.77 2.75 1.02
CA LEU A 255 -13.06 1.52 0.63
C LEU A 255 -13.35 0.32 1.54
N VAL A 256 -13.37 0.54 2.86
CA VAL A 256 -13.68 -0.48 3.85
C VAL A 256 -14.48 0.20 4.96
N ALA A 257 -15.73 -0.22 5.16
CA ALA A 257 -16.51 0.20 6.32
C ALA A 257 -16.03 -0.61 7.52
N PRO A 258 -15.63 0.02 8.65
CA PRO A 258 -15.26 -0.70 9.85
C PRO A 258 -16.52 -1.24 10.55
N LYS A 259 -17.13 -2.30 9.99
CA LYS A 259 -18.26 -3.01 10.59
C LYS A 259 -17.74 -4.03 11.59
N PHE A 260 -18.22 -3.99 12.83
CA PHE A 260 -17.89 -4.98 13.86
C PHE A 260 -18.59 -6.34 13.65
N SER A 261 -19.58 -6.44 12.75
CA SER A 261 -20.45 -7.62 12.61
C SER A 261 -19.93 -8.72 11.67
N GLU A 262 -18.88 -8.48 10.89
CA GLU A 262 -18.31 -9.48 9.96
C GLU A 262 -17.00 -10.10 10.45
N TRP A 263 -16.82 -10.21 11.78
CA TRP A 263 -15.78 -11.06 12.37
C TRP A 263 -16.24 -12.53 12.35
N GLY A 264 -16.57 -13.03 11.16
CA GLY A 264 -16.97 -14.41 10.89
C GLY A 264 -16.00 -15.03 9.90
N ALA A 265 -15.63 -16.29 10.12
CA ALA A 265 -14.78 -17.04 9.20
C ALA A 265 -15.32 -16.96 7.76
N PRO A 266 -14.45 -16.89 6.73
CA PRO A 266 -14.89 -16.82 5.35
C PRO A 266 -15.76 -18.03 5.04
N THR A 267 -17.07 -17.81 4.89
CA THR A 267 -17.96 -18.81 4.32
C THR A 267 -17.66 -18.85 2.83
N CYS A 268 -16.93 -19.89 2.40
CA CYS A 268 -16.80 -20.22 0.98
C CYS A 268 -18.18 -20.42 0.35
N PRO A 269 -18.40 -20.01 -0.91
CA PRO A 269 -19.55 -20.44 -1.69
C PRO A 269 -19.54 -21.96 -1.96
#